data_AF-A0A7C6V7V1-F1
#
_entry.id   AF-A0A7C6V7V1-F1
#
_cell.length_a   1.000
_cell.length_b   1.000
_cell.length_c   1.000
_cell.angle_alpha   90.00
_cell.angle_beta   90.00
_cell.angle_gamma   90.00
#
_symmetry.space_group_name_H-M   'P 1'
#
loop_
_entity.id
_entity.type
_entity.pdbx_description
1 polymer ?
#
loop_
_entity_poly.entity_id
_entity_poly.type
_entity_poly.pdbx_seq_one_letter_code
_entity_poly.pdbx_strand_id
1 'polypeptide(L)' 'MDELTITIRDELLAATARIQNGEKRVVAICRLSQNGRYKNIPREKVGRAVFHACLEALKRERDRGPVLLT' A
#
# COMPACT_ATOMS: atom_id res chain seq x y z
N MET A 1 12.27 -10.29 -0.38
CA MET A 1 12.12 -8.90 -0.85
C MET A 1 13.33 -8.12 -0.32
N ASP A 2 13.96 -7.25 -1.11
CA ASP A 2 15.11 -6.47 -0.64
C ASP A 2 14.69 -5.32 0.28
N GLU A 3 15.64 -4.82 1.08
CA GLU A 3 15.40 -3.83 2.14
C GLU A 3 14.78 -2.53 1.63
N LEU A 4 15.19 -2.06 0.45
CA LEU A 4 14.62 -0.86 -0.17
C LEU A 4 13.14 -1.06 -0.53
N THR A 5 12.80 -2.21 -1.12
CA THR A 5 11.42 -2.55 -1.47
C THR A 5 10.54 -2.69 -0.21
N ILE A 6 11.08 -3.27 0.88
CA ILE A 6 10.39 -3.36 2.18
C ILE A 6 10.13 -1.95 2.75
N THR A 7 11.14 -1.09 2.73
CA THR A 7 11.03 0.29 3.25
C THR A 7 9.96 1.08 2.50
N ILE A 8 9.96 1.03 1.17
CA ILE A 8 8.95 1.72 0.35
C ILE A 8 7.54 1.19 0.64
N ARG A 9 7.38 -0.13 0.77
CA ARG A 9 6.10 -0.75 1.11
C ARG A 9 5.58 -0.22 2.44
N ASP A 10 6.42 -0.22 3.47
CA ASP A 10 6.04 0.18 4.83
C ASP A 10 5.70 1.69 4.89
N GLU A 11 6.45 2.52 4.17
CA GLU A 11 6.12 3.94 3.99
C GLU A 11 4.74 4.15 3.36
N LEU A 12 4.44 3.44 2.26
CA LEU A 12 3.15 3.53 1.57
C LEU A 12 1.99 3.05 2.46
N LEU A 13 2.20 1.98 3.22
CA LEU A 13 1.22 1.46 4.16
C LEU A 13 0.97 2.44 5.31
N ALA A 14 2.02 3.02 5.89
CA ALA A 14 1.91 4.01 6.97
C ALA A 14 1.17 5.27 6.50
N ALA A 15 1.55 5.81 5.33
CA ALA A 15 0.94 7.01 4.75
C ALA A 15 -0.56 6.85 4.46
N THR A 16 -1.02 5.61 4.25
CA THR A 16 -2.41 5.30 3.93
C THR A 16 -3.17 4.62 5.07
N ALA A 17 -2.57 4.48 6.26
CA ALA A 17 -3.13 3.71 7.38
C ALA A 17 -4.51 4.20 7.86
N ARG A 18 -4.82 5.48 7.66
CA ARG A 18 -6.11 6.09 8.01
C ARG A 18 -7.28 5.70 7.10
N ILE A 19 -7.00 5.14 5.91
CA ILE A 19 -8.04 4.76 4.95
C ILE A 19 -8.49 3.33 5.28
N GLN A 20 -9.71 3.20 5.80
CA GLN A 20 -10.21 1.91 6.32
C GLN A 20 -10.64 0.94 5.23
N ASN A 21 -11.29 1.44 4.17
CA ASN A 21 -11.71 0.62 3.03
C ASN A 21 -10.49 0.25 2.17
N GLY A 22 -10.30 -1.04 1.91
CA GLY A 22 -9.12 -1.57 1.26
C GLY A 22 -9.00 -1.11 -0.20
N GLU A 23 -10.09 -1.10 -0.95
CA GLU A 23 -10.11 -0.63 -2.34
C GLU A 23 -9.71 0.85 -2.46
N LYS A 24 -10.30 1.73 -1.64
CA LYS A 24 -9.92 3.15 -1.57
C LYS A 24 -8.46 3.31 -1.16
N ARG A 25 -7.96 2.44 -0.27
CA ARG A 25 -6.57 2.45 0.18
C ARG A 25 -5.61 2.05 -0.94
N VAL A 26 -5.96 1.06 -1.76
CA VAL A 26 -5.20 0.68 -2.96
C VAL A 26 -5.04 1.87 -3.92
N VAL A 27 -6.13 2.57 -4.21
CA VAL A 27 -6.08 3.77 -5.09
C VAL A 27 -5.15 4.84 -4.51
N ALA A 28 -5.21 5.07 -3.19
CA ALA A 28 -4.33 6.03 -2.52
C ALA A 28 -2.85 5.61 -2.56
N ILE A 29 -2.54 4.32 -2.39
CA ILE A 29 -1.18 3.77 -2.53
C ILE A 29 -0.65 4.02 -3.94
N CYS A 30 -1.42 3.68 -4.97
CA CYS A 30 -1.02 3.90 -6.36
C CYS A 30 -0.74 5.37 -6.65
N ARG A 31 -1.60 6.29 -6.19
CA ARG A 31 -1.39 7.74 -6.35
C ARG A 31 -0.12 8.22 -5.63
N LEU A 32 0.12 7.77 -4.40
CA LEU A 32 1.32 8.14 -3.65
C LEU A 32 2.60 7.65 -4.32
N SER A 33 2.58 6.45 -4.92
CA SER A 33 3.74 5.89 -5.64
C SER A 33 4.11 6.67 -6.91
N GLN A 34 3.18 7.45 -7.46
CA GLN A 34 3.41 8.29 -8.63
C GLN A 34 3.99 9.66 -8.26
N ASN A 35 4.05 10.01 -6.97
CA ASN A 35 4.68 11.25 -6.54
C ASN A 35 6.20 11.22 -6.84
N GLY A 36 6.76 12.40 -7.07
CA GLY A 36 8.18 12.57 -7.42
C GLY A 36 9.19 12.03 -6.40
N ARG A 37 8.75 11.59 -5.22
CA ARG A 37 9.57 10.95 -4.18
C ARG A 37 10.30 9.70 -4.70
N TYR A 38 9.70 8.95 -5.63
CA TYR A 38 10.25 7.67 -6.11
C TYR A 38 10.91 7.76 -7.49
N LYS A 39 11.10 8.98 -8.04
CA LYS A 39 11.56 9.20 -9.42
C LYS A 39 12.95 8.62 -9.73
N ASN A 40 13.82 8.51 -8.73
CA ASN A 40 15.20 8.02 -8.86
C ASN A 40 15.36 6.55 -8.44
N ILE A 41 14.26 5.85 -8.12
CA ILE A 41 14.28 4.45 -7.69
C ILE A 41 13.97 3.55 -8.89
N PRO A 42 14.63 2.39 -9.03
CA PRO A 42 14.29 1.43 -10.08
C PRO A 42 12.80 1.08 -10.07
N ARG A 43 12.15 1.22 -11.24
CA ARG A 43 10.69 0.99 -11.41
C ARG A 43 10.24 -0.37 -10.91
N GLU A 44 11.06 -1.39 -11.09
CA GLU A 44 10.78 -2.75 -10.62
C GLU A 44 10.64 -2.81 -9.08
N LYS A 45 11.53 -2.14 -8.35
CA LYS A 45 11.47 -2.10 -6.88
C LYS A 45 10.24 -1.35 -6.39
N VAL A 46 9.95 -0.20 -6.99
CA VAL A 46 8.73 0.57 -6.69
C VAL A 46 7.49 -0.27 -6.99
N GLY A 47 7.44 -0.91 -8.17
CA GLY A 47 6.33 -1.76 -8.58
C GLY A 47 6.09 -2.93 -7.63
N ARG A 48 7.14 -3.64 -7.20
CA ARG A 48 7.04 -4.70 -6.19
C ARG A 48 6.53 -4.16 -4.85
N ALA A 49 7.07 -3.04 -4.37
CA ALA A 49 6.65 -2.43 -3.11
C ALA A 49 5.16 -2.04 -3.14
N VAL A 50 4.72 -1.39 -4.22
CA VAL A 50 3.33 -1.00 -4.45
C VAL A 50 2.42 -2.22 -4.49
N PHE A 51 2.78 -3.25 -5.25
CA PHE A 51 2.00 -4.47 -5.36
C PHE A 51 1.76 -5.11 -3.99
N HIS A 52 2.81 -5.28 -3.18
CA HIS A 52 2.67 -5.86 -1.84
C HIS A 52 1.91 -4.95 -0.87
N ALA A 53 2.10 -3.64 -0.93
CA ALA A 53 1.32 -2.70 -0.13
C ALA A 53 -0.18 -2.78 -0.47
N CYS A 54 -0.54 -2.91 -1.75
CA CYS A 54 -1.91 -3.12 -2.19
C CYS A 54 -2.51 -4.43 -1.67
N LEU A 55 -1.75 -5.54 -1.72
CA LEU A 55 -2.20 -6.82 -1.16
C LEU A 55 -2.43 -6.73 0.36
N GLU A 56 -1.54 -6.09 1.10
CA GLU A 56 -1.72 -5.89 2.55
C GLU A 56 -2.90 -4.97 2.88
N ALA A 57 -3.17 -3.96 2.05
CA ALA A 57 -4.34 -3.11 2.19
C ALA A 57 -5.66 -3.91 2.09
N LEU A 58 -5.74 -4.85 1.15
CA LEU A 58 -6.92 -5.71 0.96
C LEU A 58 -7.03 -6.81 2.03
N LYS A 59 -5.90 -7.40 2.47
CA LYS A 59 -5.91 -8.42 3.55
C LYS A 59 -6.49 -7.86 4.84
N ARG A 60 -6.15 -6.62 5.22
CA ARG A 60 -6.68 -5.97 6.43
C ARG A 60 -8.20 -5.80 6.42
N GLU A 61 -8.81 -5.61 5.25
CA GLU A 61 -10.26 -5.53 5.12
C GLU A 61 -10.89 -6.92 5.27
N ARG A 62 -10.28 -7.95 4.67
CA ARG A 62 -10.73 -9.35 4.82
C ARG A 62 -10.65 -9.85 6.26
N ASP A 63 -9.55 -9.57 6.96
CA ASP A 63 -9.32 -10.03 8.33
C ASP A 63 -10.18 -9.28 9.36
N ARG A 64 -10.71 -8.10 9.01
CA ARG A 64 -11.67 -7.37 9.85
C ARG A 64 -13.06 -8.01 9.89
N GLY A 65 -13.33 -9.00 9.04
CA GLY A 65 -14.64 -9.66 8.94
C GLY A 65 -15.75 -8.70 8.48
N PRO A 66 -16.96 -9.23 8.20
CA PRO A 66 -18.11 -8.35 7.97
C PRO A 66 -18.33 -7.51 9.23
N VAL A 67 -18.42 -6.19 9.07
CA VAL A 67 -18.96 -5.32 10.11
C VAL A 67 -20.41 -5.74 10.29
N LEU A 68 -20.70 -6.51 11.34
CA LEU A 68 -22.07 -6.73 11.79
C LEU A 68 -22.59 -5.34 12.20
N LEU A 69 -23.33 -4.71 11.30
CA LEU A 69 -24.16 -3.55 11.62
C LEU A 69 -25.18 -4.04 12.66
N THR A 70 -24.93 -3.69 13.93
CA THR A 70 -25.88 -3.85 15.05
C THR A 70 -26.46 -2.49 15.39
#